data_AF-A0ABD2KF71-F1
#
_entry.id   AF-A0ABD2KF71-F1
#
_cell.length_a   1.000
_cell.length_b   1.000
_cell.length_c   1.000
_cell.angle_alpha   90.00
_cell.angle_beta   90.00
_cell.angle_gamma   90.00
#
_symmetry.space_group_name_H-M   'P 1'
#
loop_
_entity.id
_entity.type
_entity.pdbx_description
1 polymer ?
#
loop_
_entity_poly.entity_id
_entity_poly.type
_entity_poly.pdbx_seq_one_letter_code
_entity_poly.pdbx_strand_id
1 'polypeptide(L)'
;MSIDTVHALNFVHRQEEYNRKSNIIDEENQISSIINQNNHDPTHYNLGTDQGNLRKFILQLNDQISKQNEQLMKAKMIAKEEQEKMHERYLKKEIRSAQLDHPFQKYNIITMVLRAQNITIGQYFLANFLKGENQQHLGIIVRELQLKNKVLDHVRYTEKLNQFDEILNIIRIQLIEKFKYLEKGRKKFLEKHDTTNFLYKYDNYTNSLNLIEKELKKINFKWSDVNENNLNDFWTVDQRPTIVQTLYLIRHGQRLDNIEGIGSDWKKQLDSEKDLLLSNISDQDLPLSEMSVQDVPLTKHGFKQAKELGEWFKSIPIDQIYSSPFQRTVATANGILEGRNDGTYLNIEPGLTEFYKPCQQKIEYLNQNDSYKLFKFSKSNYSPAYNKRLLELEITGRTSLKNPKELENECNSVVEQTLRHILNTNKNAKHIVLVSHLGVIALIHELLTGEWVSVGQTTVSKFVQYAEKDSQNVNGDELKRFRLEYSSGMSHLSEHDYLRPH
;
A
#
# COMPACT_ATOMS: atom_id res chain seq x y z
N MET A 1 18.60 30.96 22.80
CA MET A 1 17.36 30.27 22.35
C MET A 1 16.20 30.97 23.02
N SER A 2 15.29 31.56 22.24
CA SER A 2 14.18 32.34 22.80
C SER A 2 13.10 31.42 23.37
N ILE A 3 12.37 31.94 24.36
CA ILE A 3 11.23 31.30 25.04
C ILE A 3 10.15 30.85 24.03
N ASP A 4 10.10 31.45 22.84
CA ASP A 4 9.18 31.08 21.76
C ASP A 4 9.47 29.71 21.13
N THR A 5 10.71 29.23 21.18
CA THR A 5 11.07 27.90 20.63
C THR A 5 10.60 26.75 21.53
N VAL A 6 10.53 26.99 22.84
CA VAL A 6 10.04 26.01 23.82
C VAL A 6 8.50 25.96 23.84
N HIS A 7 7.82 27.06 23.47
CA HIS A 7 6.37 27.07 23.30
C HIS A 7 5.89 26.41 21.99
N ALA A 8 6.64 26.53 20.90
CA ALA A 8 6.32 25.85 19.63
C ALA A 8 6.46 24.31 19.71
N LEU A 9 7.50 23.81 20.40
CA LEU A 9 7.70 22.36 20.61
C LEU A 9 6.68 21.75 21.58
N ASN A 10 6.26 22.50 22.61
CA ASN A 10 5.21 22.07 23.53
C ASN A 10 3.79 22.18 22.95
N PHE A 11 3.59 22.92 21.86
CA PHE A 11 2.32 22.99 21.14
C PHE A 11 2.18 21.82 20.15
N VAL A 12 3.24 21.50 19.38
CA VAL A 12 3.25 20.35 18.46
C VAL A 12 3.13 19.02 19.22
N HIS A 13 3.82 18.87 20.35
CA HIS A 13 3.75 17.62 21.13
C HIS A 13 2.40 17.44 21.86
N ARG A 14 1.76 18.55 22.29
CA ARG A 14 0.40 18.51 22.87
C ARG A 14 -0.67 18.30 21.81
N GLN A 15 -0.49 18.78 20.59
CA GLN A 15 -1.40 18.52 19.48
C GLN A 15 -1.30 17.06 18.99
N GLU A 16 -0.11 16.46 19.02
CA GLU A 16 0.09 15.04 18.72
C GLU A 16 -0.49 14.11 19.79
N GLU A 17 -0.39 14.45 21.08
CA GLU A 17 -1.07 13.69 22.14
C GLU A 17 -2.60 13.88 22.13
N TYR A 18 -3.09 15.08 21.82
CA TYR A 18 -4.52 15.37 21.70
C TYR A 18 -5.14 14.63 20.51
N ASN A 19 -4.45 14.59 19.36
CA ASN A 19 -4.88 13.84 18.16
C ASN A 19 -4.73 12.32 18.33
N ARG A 20 -3.74 11.84 19.12
CA ARG A 20 -3.59 10.40 19.45
C ARG A 20 -4.65 9.89 20.43
N LYS A 21 -5.12 10.74 21.35
CA LYS A 21 -6.21 10.39 22.27
C LYS A 21 -7.57 10.56 21.61
N SER A 22 -7.78 11.59 20.79
CA SER A 22 -9.05 11.84 20.08
C SER A 22 -9.41 10.71 19.11
N ASN A 23 -8.53 10.19 18.27
CA ASN A 23 -8.96 9.17 17.28
C ASN A 23 -9.29 7.78 17.85
N ILE A 24 -8.73 7.39 19.00
CA ILE A 24 -9.07 6.11 19.66
C ILE A 24 -10.28 6.28 20.58
N ILE A 25 -10.36 7.42 21.27
CA ILE A 25 -11.48 7.75 22.15
C ILE A 25 -12.74 8.11 21.33
N ASP A 26 -12.62 8.67 20.13
CA ASP A 26 -13.76 9.02 19.27
C ASP A 26 -14.37 7.79 18.59
N GLU A 27 -13.58 6.76 18.25
CA GLU A 27 -14.12 5.48 17.77
C GLU A 27 -14.78 4.67 18.90
N GLU A 28 -14.17 4.60 20.09
CA GLU A 28 -14.77 3.95 21.26
C GLU A 28 -15.99 4.72 21.81
N ASN A 29 -16.01 6.05 21.74
CA ASN A 29 -17.15 6.88 22.12
C ASN A 29 -18.23 6.93 21.04
N GLN A 30 -17.90 6.86 19.75
CA GLN A 30 -18.92 6.69 18.70
C GLN A 30 -19.61 5.33 18.85
N ILE A 31 -18.85 4.24 19.04
CA ILE A 31 -19.41 2.91 19.28
C ILE A 31 -20.22 2.88 20.59
N SER A 32 -19.71 3.48 21.67
CA SER A 32 -20.43 3.56 22.96
C SER A 32 -21.65 4.49 22.92
N SER A 33 -21.64 5.57 22.13
CA SER A 33 -22.80 6.46 21.96
C SER A 33 -23.87 5.82 21.09
N ILE A 34 -23.51 5.05 20.07
CA ILE A 34 -24.44 4.24 19.27
C ILE A 34 -25.06 3.13 20.13
N ILE A 35 -24.30 2.55 21.06
CA ILE A 35 -24.81 1.56 22.02
C ILE A 35 -25.72 2.22 23.07
N ASN A 36 -25.40 3.42 23.54
CA ASN A 36 -26.17 4.09 24.60
C ASN A 36 -27.41 4.86 24.10
N GLN A 37 -27.42 5.38 22.87
CA GLN A 37 -28.60 6.01 22.27
C GLN A 37 -29.73 4.99 21.99
N ASN A 38 -29.41 3.70 21.93
CA ASN A 38 -30.37 2.61 21.79
C ASN A 38 -30.91 2.06 23.14
N ASN A 39 -30.54 2.66 24.28
CA ASN A 39 -30.96 2.21 25.62
C ASN A 39 -32.10 3.04 26.25
N HIS A 40 -32.73 3.96 25.53
CA HIS A 40 -33.83 4.79 26.03
C HIS A 40 -35.19 4.46 25.38
N ASP A 41 -35.62 3.19 25.45
CA ASP A 41 -37.01 2.77 25.74
C ASP A 41 -37.09 1.22 25.81
N PRO A 42 -37.14 0.59 26.99
CA PRO A 42 -37.13 -0.87 27.10
C PRO A 42 -38.47 -1.55 26.76
N THR A 43 -39.51 -0.83 26.32
CA THR A 43 -40.88 -1.37 26.42
C THR A 43 -41.49 -1.98 25.17
N HIS A 44 -40.86 -1.99 23.98
CA HIS A 44 -41.55 -2.49 22.78
C HIS A 44 -40.80 -3.34 21.75
N TYR A 45 -39.79 -4.12 22.13
CA TYR A 45 -39.33 -5.22 21.27
C TYR A 45 -39.08 -6.51 22.07
N ASN A 46 -40.08 -7.39 22.06
CA ASN A 46 -39.89 -8.78 22.45
C ASN A 46 -39.14 -9.49 21.29
N LEU A 47 -37.82 -9.30 21.27
CA LEU A 47 -36.93 -9.91 20.28
C LEU A 47 -36.83 -11.41 20.58
N GLY A 48 -37.24 -12.24 19.63
CA GLY A 48 -37.26 -13.70 19.78
C GLY A 48 -35.90 -14.30 20.17
N THR A 49 -35.95 -15.49 20.76
CA THR A 49 -34.82 -16.25 21.34
C THR A 49 -33.61 -16.42 20.43
N ASP A 50 -33.77 -16.33 19.11
CA ASP A 50 -32.66 -16.51 18.15
C ASP A 50 -31.74 -15.30 17.99
N GLN A 51 -32.23 -14.06 18.15
CA GLN A 51 -31.35 -12.88 18.07
C GLN A 51 -30.46 -12.71 19.29
N GLY A 52 -30.95 -13.10 20.48
CA GLY A 52 -30.16 -13.14 21.71
C GLY A 52 -29.00 -14.14 21.63
N ASN A 53 -29.23 -15.28 20.98
CA ASN A 53 -28.19 -16.29 20.72
C ASN A 53 -27.13 -15.79 19.74
N LEU A 54 -27.53 -15.13 18.65
CA LEU A 54 -26.59 -14.56 17.70
C LEU A 54 -25.74 -13.45 18.34
N ARG A 55 -26.35 -12.54 19.10
CA ARG A 55 -25.63 -11.47 19.81
C ARG A 55 -24.64 -12.04 20.82
N LYS A 56 -25.06 -13.01 21.64
CA LYS A 56 -24.19 -13.67 22.62
C LYS A 56 -23.03 -14.40 21.93
N PHE A 57 -23.28 -15.05 20.80
CA PHE A 57 -22.25 -15.70 20.01
C PHE A 57 -21.29 -14.68 19.37
N ILE A 58 -21.77 -13.59 18.77
CA ILE A 58 -20.91 -12.53 18.22
C ILE A 58 -20.01 -11.95 19.31
N LEU A 59 -20.54 -11.74 20.52
CA LEU A 59 -19.75 -11.29 21.66
C LEU A 59 -18.70 -12.32 22.09
N GLN A 60 -19.02 -13.62 22.06
CA GLN A 60 -18.06 -14.69 22.35
C GLN A 60 -16.98 -14.83 21.27
N LEU A 61 -17.35 -14.73 19.99
CA LEU A 61 -16.44 -14.73 18.86
C LEU A 61 -15.52 -13.51 18.94
N ASN A 62 -16.08 -12.33 19.19
CA ASN A 62 -15.31 -11.11 19.41
C ASN A 62 -14.36 -11.25 20.60
N ASP A 63 -14.77 -11.86 21.72
CA ASP A 63 -13.87 -12.11 22.86
C ASP A 63 -12.72 -13.07 22.50
N GLN A 64 -13.00 -14.15 21.77
CA GLN A 64 -11.97 -15.11 21.33
C GLN A 64 -11.01 -14.50 20.29
N ILE A 65 -11.54 -13.79 19.30
CA ILE A 65 -10.73 -13.04 18.31
C ILE A 65 -9.95 -11.94 19.03
N SER A 66 -10.57 -11.24 19.99
CA SER A 66 -9.93 -10.18 20.78
C SER A 66 -8.75 -10.72 21.58
N LYS A 67 -8.86 -11.88 22.22
CA LYS A 67 -7.74 -12.53 22.93
C LYS A 67 -6.57 -12.88 22.00
N GLN A 68 -6.83 -13.32 20.77
CA GLN A 68 -5.77 -13.53 19.78
C GLN A 68 -5.20 -12.21 19.27
N ASN A 69 -6.06 -11.24 18.99
CA ASN A 69 -5.66 -9.90 18.58
C ASN A 69 -4.88 -9.20 19.68
N GLU A 70 -5.12 -9.48 20.95
CA GLU A 70 -4.36 -8.92 22.07
C GLU A 70 -2.90 -9.40 22.01
N GLN A 71 -2.67 -10.68 21.74
CA GLN A 71 -1.32 -11.21 21.53
C GLN A 71 -0.65 -10.60 20.30
N LEU A 72 -1.42 -10.43 19.22
CA LEU A 72 -0.93 -9.86 17.96
C LEU A 72 -0.62 -8.35 18.09
N MET A 73 -1.45 -7.61 18.83
CA MET A 73 -1.27 -6.20 19.14
C MET A 73 -0.11 -5.99 20.10
N LYS A 74 0.04 -6.84 21.12
CA LYS A 74 1.22 -6.88 21.98
C LYS A 74 2.48 -7.12 21.14
N ALA A 75 2.46 -8.08 20.21
CA ALA A 75 3.57 -8.31 19.30
C ALA A 75 3.83 -7.09 18.38
N LYS A 76 2.78 -6.41 17.91
CA LYS A 76 2.88 -5.20 17.08
C LYS A 76 3.55 -4.06 17.84
N MET A 77 3.15 -3.85 19.09
CA MET A 77 3.75 -2.85 19.98
C MET A 77 5.23 -3.15 20.25
N ILE A 78 5.57 -4.40 20.58
CA ILE A 78 6.96 -4.81 20.80
C ILE A 78 7.80 -4.61 19.52
N ALA A 79 7.29 -5.01 18.35
CA ALA A 79 7.99 -4.83 17.09
C ALA A 79 8.22 -3.35 16.76
N LYS A 80 7.24 -2.48 17.07
CA LYS A 80 7.35 -1.03 16.91
C LYS A 80 8.40 -0.44 17.87
N GLU A 81 8.39 -0.81 19.14
CA GLU A 81 9.41 -0.36 20.11
C GLU A 81 10.82 -0.83 19.72
N GLU A 82 10.97 -2.07 19.24
CA GLU A 82 12.24 -2.59 18.71
C GLU A 82 12.71 -1.80 17.50
N GLN A 83 11.79 -1.45 16.59
CA GLN A 83 12.06 -0.64 15.41
C GLN A 83 12.55 0.75 15.81
N GLU A 84 11.87 1.42 16.75
CA GLU A 84 12.25 2.72 17.27
C GLU A 84 13.64 2.67 17.94
N LYS A 85 13.89 1.68 18.81
CA LYS A 85 15.20 1.48 19.46
C LYS A 85 16.33 1.22 18.47
N MET A 86 16.12 0.36 17.48
CA MET A 86 17.11 0.08 16.45
C MET A 86 17.37 1.30 15.56
N HIS A 87 16.32 2.07 15.26
CA HIS A 87 16.46 3.33 14.55
C HIS A 87 17.31 4.33 15.36
N GLU A 88 17.08 4.48 16.66
CA GLU A 88 17.93 5.31 17.53
C GLU A 88 19.41 4.88 17.52
N ARG A 89 19.68 3.57 17.61
CA ARG A 89 21.05 3.02 17.56
C ARG A 89 21.71 3.29 16.21
N TYR A 90 20.96 3.19 15.12
CA TYR A 90 21.45 3.54 13.78
C TYR A 90 21.80 5.02 13.69
N LEU A 91 20.98 5.91 14.25
CA LEU A 91 21.27 7.35 14.29
C LEU A 91 22.52 7.66 15.11
N LYS A 92 22.78 6.91 16.18
CA LYS A 92 24.03 6.96 16.96
C LYS A 92 25.23 6.31 16.27
N LYS A 93 25.06 5.76 15.06
CA LYS A 93 26.06 5.02 14.28
C LYS A 93 26.58 3.75 14.99
N GLU A 94 25.84 3.22 15.96
CA GLU A 94 26.19 1.98 16.67
C GLU A 94 25.95 0.74 15.80
N ILE A 95 25.05 0.86 14.82
CA ILE A 95 24.68 -0.20 13.88
C ILE A 95 24.65 0.36 12.44
N ARG A 96 24.84 -0.53 11.46
CA ARG A 96 24.75 -0.21 10.02
C ARG A 96 23.29 -0.25 9.54
N SER A 97 23.00 0.41 8.42
CA SER A 97 21.65 0.46 7.84
C SER A 97 21.06 -0.93 7.55
N ALA A 98 21.87 -1.87 7.06
CA ALA A 98 21.45 -3.26 6.82
C ALA A 98 20.95 -4.00 8.09
N GLN A 99 21.20 -3.46 9.29
CA GLN A 99 20.71 -4.02 10.55
C GLN A 99 19.31 -3.49 10.93
N LEU A 100 18.78 -2.50 10.20
CA LEU A 100 17.42 -1.97 10.39
C LEU A 100 16.32 -2.84 9.78
N ASP A 101 16.64 -3.72 8.84
CA ASP A 101 15.60 -4.42 8.07
C ASP A 101 14.75 -5.34 8.95
N HIS A 102 15.34 -5.94 9.99
CA HIS A 102 14.68 -7.00 10.74
C HIS A 102 13.46 -6.50 11.57
N PRO A 103 13.52 -5.40 12.35
CA PRO A 103 12.33 -4.87 13.04
C PRO A 103 11.21 -4.38 12.11
N PHE A 104 11.56 -3.70 11.01
CA PHE A 104 10.58 -3.25 10.03
C PHE A 104 9.82 -4.44 9.41
N GLN A 105 10.53 -5.53 9.10
CA GLN A 105 9.90 -6.75 8.60
C GLN A 105 8.99 -7.42 9.65
N LYS A 106 9.35 -7.39 10.95
CA LYS A 106 8.47 -7.90 12.02
C LYS A 106 7.13 -7.15 12.06
N TYR A 107 7.16 -5.81 12.04
CA TYR A 107 5.95 -4.99 12.03
C TYR A 107 5.09 -5.25 10.78
N ASN A 108 5.72 -5.31 9.61
CA ASN A 108 5.03 -5.57 8.35
C ASN A 108 4.33 -6.94 8.34
N ILE A 109 4.99 -7.99 8.82
CA ILE A 109 4.38 -9.32 8.94
C ILE A 109 3.11 -9.28 9.79
N ILE A 110 3.15 -8.61 10.94
CA ILE A 110 2.01 -8.52 11.86
C ILE A 110 0.82 -7.80 11.22
N THR A 111 1.07 -6.69 10.53
CA THR A 111 0.03 -5.95 9.81
C THR A 111 -0.59 -6.79 8.69
N MET A 112 0.21 -7.57 7.97
CA MET A 112 -0.29 -8.48 6.93
C MET A 112 -1.15 -9.61 7.49
N VAL A 113 -0.81 -10.16 8.66
CA VAL A 113 -1.63 -11.15 9.37
C VAL A 113 -2.99 -10.56 9.73
N LEU A 114 -3.02 -9.37 10.36
CA LEU A 114 -4.29 -8.70 10.70
C LEU A 114 -5.17 -8.49 9.46
N ARG A 115 -4.56 -8.06 8.36
CA ARG A 115 -5.26 -7.87 7.09
C ARG A 115 -5.84 -9.19 6.56
N ALA A 116 -5.09 -10.29 6.62
CA ALA A 116 -5.58 -11.60 6.22
C ALA A 116 -6.78 -12.04 7.08
N GLN A 117 -6.69 -11.89 8.40
CA GLN A 117 -7.79 -12.23 9.32
C GLN A 117 -9.08 -11.48 8.96
N ASN A 118 -8.98 -10.16 8.74
CA ASN A 118 -10.13 -9.34 8.36
C ASN A 118 -10.74 -9.77 7.02
N ILE A 119 -9.90 -10.12 6.04
CA ILE A 119 -10.38 -10.59 4.73
C ILE A 119 -11.05 -11.96 4.85
N THR A 120 -10.48 -12.91 5.60
CA THR A 120 -11.09 -14.22 5.84
C THR A 120 -12.46 -14.11 6.50
N ILE A 121 -12.59 -13.22 7.48
CA ILE A 121 -13.88 -12.91 8.12
C ILE A 121 -14.87 -12.37 7.07
N GLY A 122 -14.48 -11.33 6.33
CA GLY A 122 -15.32 -10.72 5.30
C GLY A 122 -15.77 -11.71 4.21
N GLN A 123 -14.84 -12.56 3.76
CA GLN A 123 -15.11 -13.61 2.78
C GLN A 123 -16.12 -14.64 3.30
N TYR A 124 -15.98 -15.11 4.54
CA TYR A 124 -16.90 -16.08 5.13
C TYR A 124 -18.32 -15.51 5.23
N PHE A 125 -18.48 -14.29 5.74
CA PHE A 125 -19.80 -13.65 5.82
C PHE A 125 -20.42 -13.50 4.43
N LEU A 126 -19.65 -13.01 3.46
CA LEU A 126 -20.16 -12.79 2.11
C LEU A 126 -20.48 -14.11 1.38
N ALA A 127 -19.67 -15.16 1.55
CA ALA A 127 -19.93 -16.47 0.96
C ALA A 127 -21.17 -17.16 1.55
N ASN A 128 -21.43 -17.01 2.85
CA ASN A 128 -22.65 -17.56 3.48
C ASN A 128 -23.90 -16.74 3.16
N PHE A 129 -23.74 -15.43 2.94
CA PHE A 129 -24.81 -14.58 2.45
C PHE A 129 -25.33 -15.03 1.08
N LEU A 130 -24.43 -15.56 0.23
CA LEU A 130 -24.76 -16.03 -1.11
C LEU A 130 -25.20 -17.51 -1.20
N LYS A 131 -25.57 -18.19 -0.11
CA LYS A 131 -25.92 -19.63 -0.13
C LYS A 131 -27.32 -19.95 0.40
N GLY A 132 -27.97 -20.94 -0.22
CA GLY A 132 -29.20 -21.58 0.29
C GLY A 132 -30.38 -20.63 0.44
N GLU A 133 -31.11 -20.75 1.56
CA GLU A 133 -32.26 -19.89 1.90
C GLU A 133 -31.88 -18.40 1.96
N ASN A 134 -30.62 -18.06 2.22
CA ASN A 134 -30.15 -16.67 2.20
C ASN A 134 -30.15 -16.06 0.79
N GLN A 135 -30.03 -16.87 -0.27
CA GLN A 135 -30.18 -16.36 -1.65
C GLN A 135 -31.62 -15.94 -1.93
N GLN A 136 -32.61 -16.60 -1.33
CA GLN A 136 -34.01 -16.21 -1.50
C GLN A 136 -34.27 -14.88 -0.78
N HIS A 137 -33.81 -14.74 0.46
CA HIS A 137 -33.85 -13.46 1.18
C HIS A 137 -33.08 -12.35 0.47
N LEU A 138 -31.92 -12.67 -0.12
CA LEU A 138 -31.17 -11.74 -0.96
C LEU A 138 -31.96 -11.34 -2.20
N GLY A 139 -32.65 -12.28 -2.85
CA GLY A 139 -33.53 -11.99 -3.98
C GLY A 139 -34.68 -11.06 -3.60
N ILE A 140 -35.29 -11.24 -2.43
CA ILE A 140 -36.32 -10.35 -1.87
C ILE A 140 -35.73 -8.96 -1.64
N ILE A 141 -34.58 -8.87 -0.97
CA ILE A 141 -33.87 -7.62 -0.75
C ILE A 141 -33.58 -6.95 -2.10
N VAL A 142 -32.89 -7.60 -3.03
CA VAL A 142 -32.56 -7.06 -4.37
C VAL A 142 -33.79 -6.52 -5.09
N ARG A 143 -34.90 -7.28 -5.09
CA ARG A 143 -36.15 -6.87 -5.73
C ARG A 143 -36.73 -5.61 -5.09
N GLU A 144 -36.75 -5.55 -3.77
CA GLU A 144 -37.21 -4.39 -3.01
C GLU A 144 -36.33 -3.16 -3.22
N LEU A 145 -35.03 -3.36 -3.42
CA LEU A 145 -34.12 -2.28 -3.79
C LEU A 145 -34.41 -1.78 -5.19
N GLN A 146 -34.59 -2.68 -6.16
CA GLN A 146 -34.92 -2.31 -7.54
C GLN A 146 -36.22 -1.49 -7.59
N LEU A 147 -37.25 -1.88 -6.83
CA LEU A 147 -38.51 -1.12 -6.71
C LEU A 147 -38.29 0.31 -6.16
N LYS A 148 -37.26 0.51 -5.34
CA LYS A 148 -36.87 1.82 -4.78
C LYS A 148 -35.81 2.55 -5.63
N ASN A 149 -35.59 2.15 -6.89
CA ASN A 149 -34.51 2.65 -7.77
C ASN A 149 -33.11 2.52 -7.15
N LYS A 150 -32.89 1.44 -6.40
CA LYS A 150 -31.63 1.08 -5.74
C LYS A 150 -31.11 -0.21 -6.37
N VAL A 151 -29.78 -0.34 -6.46
CA VAL A 151 -29.16 -1.52 -7.08
C VAL A 151 -28.18 -2.15 -6.10
N LEU A 152 -28.40 -3.42 -5.79
CA LEU A 152 -27.40 -4.27 -5.15
C LEU A 152 -26.67 -5.05 -6.25
N ASP A 153 -25.39 -4.74 -6.44
CA ASP A 153 -24.59 -5.27 -7.55
C ASP A 153 -24.02 -6.66 -7.20
N HIS A 154 -24.82 -7.70 -7.44
CA HIS A 154 -24.43 -9.09 -7.19
C HIS A 154 -23.16 -9.51 -7.94
N VAL A 155 -22.94 -9.00 -9.16
CA VAL A 155 -21.73 -9.27 -9.95
C VAL A 155 -20.52 -8.75 -9.18
N ARG A 156 -20.58 -7.52 -8.71
CA ARG A 156 -19.52 -6.92 -7.90
C ARG A 156 -19.28 -7.64 -6.57
N TYR A 157 -20.32 -8.13 -5.89
CA TYR A 157 -20.13 -8.95 -4.68
C TYR A 157 -19.37 -10.23 -4.99
N THR A 158 -19.72 -10.88 -6.09
CA THR A 158 -19.02 -12.09 -6.57
C THR A 158 -17.57 -11.77 -6.96
N GLU A 159 -17.33 -10.66 -7.67
CA GLU A 159 -15.99 -10.18 -7.98
C GLU A 159 -15.20 -9.84 -6.72
N LYS A 160 -15.83 -9.27 -5.68
CA LYS A 160 -15.18 -8.96 -4.41
C LYS A 160 -14.77 -10.23 -3.65
N LEU A 161 -15.58 -11.28 -3.70
CA LEU A 161 -15.18 -12.61 -3.19
C LEU A 161 -13.96 -13.14 -3.92
N ASN A 162 -13.97 -13.11 -5.26
CA ASN A 162 -12.82 -13.55 -6.06
C ASN A 162 -11.56 -12.72 -5.76
N GLN A 163 -11.72 -11.40 -5.56
CA GLN A 163 -10.62 -10.52 -5.12
C GLN A 163 -10.12 -10.89 -3.73
N PHE A 164 -10.98 -11.29 -2.79
CA PHE A 164 -10.54 -11.73 -1.47
C PHE A 164 -9.69 -13.00 -1.54
N ASP A 165 -10.08 -13.98 -2.35
CA ASP A 165 -9.26 -15.18 -2.59
C ASP A 165 -7.88 -14.81 -3.16
N GLU A 166 -7.84 -13.93 -4.15
CA GLU A 166 -6.60 -13.45 -4.75
C GLU A 166 -5.72 -12.71 -3.72
N ILE A 167 -6.31 -11.78 -2.96
CA ILE A 167 -5.58 -11.01 -1.94
C ILE A 167 -5.05 -11.94 -0.84
N LEU A 168 -5.85 -12.91 -0.36
CA LEU A 168 -5.41 -13.88 0.64
C LEU A 168 -4.25 -14.73 0.12
N ASN A 169 -4.31 -15.17 -1.13
CA ASN A 169 -3.23 -15.90 -1.77
C ASN A 169 -1.94 -15.05 -1.88
N ILE A 170 -2.06 -13.79 -2.30
CA ILE A 170 -0.95 -12.84 -2.35
C ILE A 170 -0.33 -12.64 -0.96
N ILE A 171 -1.15 -12.36 0.05
CA ILE A 171 -0.68 -12.18 1.44
C ILE A 171 0.04 -13.44 1.91
N ARG A 172 -0.49 -14.63 1.62
CA ARG A 172 0.14 -15.91 1.97
C ARG A 172 1.52 -16.06 1.32
N ILE A 173 1.65 -15.83 0.01
CA ILE A 173 2.93 -15.91 -0.70
C ILE A 173 3.94 -14.93 -0.09
N GLN A 174 3.53 -13.67 0.10
CA GLN A 174 4.39 -12.65 0.68
C GLN A 174 4.81 -12.96 2.12
N LEU A 175 3.90 -13.49 2.95
CA LEU A 175 4.22 -13.94 4.31
C LEU A 175 5.24 -15.07 4.27
N ILE A 176 5.06 -16.10 3.44
CA ILE A 176 6.02 -17.21 3.29
C ILE A 176 7.42 -16.68 2.97
N GLU A 177 7.54 -15.79 1.99
CA GLU A 177 8.83 -15.22 1.60
C GLU A 177 9.45 -14.35 2.71
N LYS A 178 8.65 -13.54 3.42
CA LYS A 178 9.14 -12.74 4.55
C LYS A 178 9.58 -13.61 5.72
N PHE A 179 8.86 -14.68 6.06
CA PHE A 179 9.28 -15.61 7.10
C PHE A 179 10.56 -16.36 6.71
N LYS A 180 10.69 -16.85 5.46
CA LYS A 180 11.94 -17.44 4.95
C LYS A 180 13.11 -16.47 5.05
N TYR A 181 12.90 -15.19 4.71
CA TYR A 181 13.91 -14.15 4.83
C TYR A 181 14.38 -14.00 6.28
N LEU A 182 13.44 -13.91 7.24
CA LEU A 182 13.76 -13.84 8.66
C LEU A 182 14.51 -15.08 9.17
N GLU A 183 14.13 -16.28 8.72
CA GLU A 183 14.83 -17.53 9.10
C GLU A 183 16.25 -17.61 8.54
N LYS A 184 16.45 -17.24 7.27
CA LYS A 184 17.78 -17.18 6.65
C LYS A 184 18.66 -16.11 7.31
N GLY A 185 18.10 -14.94 7.58
CA GLY A 185 18.74 -13.86 8.30
C GLY A 185 19.15 -14.28 9.71
N ARG A 186 18.27 -14.99 10.42
CA ARG A 186 18.51 -15.54 11.76
C ARG A 186 19.75 -16.42 11.81
N LYS A 187 19.96 -17.33 10.85
CA LYS A 187 21.17 -18.18 10.83
C LYS A 187 22.47 -17.39 10.71
N LYS A 188 22.49 -16.31 9.93
CA LYS A 188 23.68 -15.43 9.79
C LYS A 188 23.85 -14.44 10.95
N PHE A 189 22.76 -14.05 11.61
CA PHE A 189 22.76 -13.02 12.65
C PHE A 189 22.95 -13.57 14.06
N LEU A 190 22.48 -14.79 14.33
CA LEU A 190 22.61 -15.48 15.62
C LEU A 190 24.07 -15.75 16.03
N GLU A 191 25.02 -15.74 15.11
CA GLU A 191 26.44 -15.90 15.44
C GLU A 191 27.04 -14.66 16.14
N LYS A 192 26.35 -13.50 16.14
CA LYS A 192 26.92 -12.25 16.68
C LYS A 192 26.06 -11.48 17.67
N HIS A 193 24.74 -11.65 17.70
CA HIS A 193 23.89 -10.89 18.63
C HIS A 193 22.74 -11.72 19.19
N ASP A 194 22.66 -11.76 20.52
CA ASP A 194 21.60 -12.36 21.34
C ASP A 194 20.35 -11.46 21.38
N THR A 195 19.85 -11.08 20.19
CA THR A 195 18.67 -10.24 20.09
C THR A 195 17.51 -11.00 19.47
N THR A 196 16.71 -11.57 20.38
CA THR A 196 15.25 -11.73 20.30
C THR A 196 14.71 -12.94 19.54
N ASN A 197 14.08 -13.83 20.30
CA ASN A 197 13.06 -14.76 19.82
C ASN A 197 11.95 -13.96 19.14
N PHE A 198 11.89 -13.97 17.80
CA PHE A 198 10.66 -13.62 17.11
C PHE A 198 9.63 -14.70 17.47
N LEU A 199 8.77 -14.37 18.43
CA LEU A 199 7.79 -15.29 19.03
C LEU A 199 6.67 -15.69 18.07
N TYR A 200 6.53 -14.97 16.96
CA TYR A 200 5.50 -15.20 15.95
C TYR A 200 6.10 -15.96 14.76
N LYS A 201 5.73 -17.22 14.58
CA LYS A 201 6.14 -18.09 13.47
C LYS A 201 5.06 -18.12 12.38
N TYR A 202 5.42 -18.62 11.19
CA TYR A 202 4.44 -18.85 10.12
C TYR A 202 3.28 -19.77 10.59
N ASP A 203 3.58 -20.77 11.41
CA ASP A 203 2.56 -21.64 12.00
C ASP A 203 1.54 -20.87 12.86
N ASN A 204 1.95 -19.77 13.53
CA ASN A 204 1.03 -18.94 14.29
C ASN A 204 0.02 -18.24 13.38
N TYR A 205 0.43 -17.81 12.18
CA TYR A 205 -0.45 -17.25 11.16
C TYR A 205 -1.42 -18.30 10.61
N THR A 206 -0.94 -19.48 10.22
CA THR A 206 -1.85 -20.52 9.71
C THR A 206 -2.82 -20.99 10.78
N ASN A 207 -2.37 -21.09 12.04
CA ASN A 207 -3.23 -21.45 13.16
C ASN A 207 -4.30 -20.39 13.45
N SER A 208 -3.98 -19.09 13.31
CA SER A 208 -4.96 -18.03 13.52
C SER A 208 -6.04 -18.02 12.45
N LEU A 209 -5.69 -18.18 11.18
CA LEU A 209 -6.68 -18.31 10.10
C LEU A 209 -7.53 -19.57 10.23
N ASN A 210 -6.91 -20.72 10.51
CA ASN A 210 -7.63 -21.98 10.72
C ASN A 210 -8.60 -21.88 11.91
N LEU A 211 -8.21 -21.18 12.99
CA LEU A 211 -9.10 -20.96 14.13
C LEU A 211 -10.28 -20.08 13.72
N ILE A 212 -10.03 -18.95 13.05
CA ILE A 212 -11.09 -18.05 12.58
C ILE A 212 -12.07 -18.82 11.69
N GLU A 213 -11.59 -19.55 10.69
CA GLU A 213 -12.46 -20.37 9.84
C GLU A 213 -13.23 -21.43 10.63
N LYS A 214 -12.59 -22.10 11.60
CA LYS A 214 -13.22 -23.12 12.43
C LYS A 214 -14.33 -22.52 13.30
N GLU A 215 -14.10 -21.39 13.93
CA GLU A 215 -15.10 -20.69 14.75
C GLU A 215 -16.24 -20.14 13.90
N LEU A 216 -15.89 -19.54 12.75
CA LEU A 216 -16.87 -19.07 11.79
C LEU A 216 -17.76 -20.22 11.30
N LYS A 217 -17.22 -21.38 10.93
CA LYS A 217 -18.00 -22.56 10.49
C LYS A 217 -19.01 -23.09 11.52
N LYS A 218 -18.89 -22.73 12.81
CA LYS A 218 -19.90 -23.05 13.84
C LYS A 218 -21.14 -22.17 13.74
N ILE A 219 -21.06 -21.07 13.00
CA ILE A 219 -22.18 -20.16 12.76
C ILE A 219 -23.10 -20.79 11.73
N ASN A 220 -24.32 -21.11 12.17
CA ASN A 220 -25.41 -21.40 11.26
C ASN A 220 -26.20 -20.10 11.03
N PHE A 221 -26.04 -19.47 9.87
CA PHE A 221 -26.85 -18.32 9.50
C PHE A 221 -28.25 -18.79 9.13
N LYS A 222 -29.20 -18.59 10.05
CA LYS A 222 -30.61 -18.50 9.69
C LYS A 222 -31.01 -17.04 9.79
N TRP A 223 -31.26 -16.43 8.64
CA TRP A 223 -31.95 -15.16 8.63
C TRP A 223 -33.40 -15.43 9.03
N SER A 224 -33.85 -14.82 10.11
CA SER A 224 -35.28 -14.77 10.42
C SER A 224 -36.00 -14.08 9.27
N ASP A 225 -37.21 -14.54 8.93
CA ASP A 225 -38.07 -13.97 7.89
C ASP A 225 -37.92 -12.45 7.87
N VAL A 226 -37.40 -11.93 6.76
CA VAL A 226 -37.24 -10.49 6.56
C VAL A 226 -38.65 -9.92 6.54
N ASN A 227 -39.14 -9.45 7.69
CA ASN A 227 -40.47 -8.90 7.81
C ASN A 227 -40.53 -7.69 6.86
N GLU A 228 -41.43 -7.72 5.86
CA GLU A 228 -41.48 -6.75 4.75
C GLU A 228 -41.50 -5.29 5.26
N ASN A 229 -42.02 -5.09 6.46
CA ASN A 229 -42.13 -3.78 7.12
C ASN A 229 -40.79 -3.19 7.61
N ASN A 230 -39.72 -3.98 7.78
CA ASN A 230 -38.39 -3.53 8.26
C ASN A 230 -37.34 -3.35 7.15
N LEU A 231 -37.72 -3.51 5.88
CA LEU A 231 -36.84 -3.28 4.72
C LEU A 231 -36.48 -1.80 4.51
N ASN A 232 -37.11 -0.88 5.24
CA ASN A 232 -36.76 0.54 5.21
C ASN A 232 -35.42 0.85 5.90
N ASP A 233 -34.97 -0.03 6.80
CA ASP A 233 -33.69 0.10 7.50
C ASP A 233 -32.52 -0.56 6.75
N PHE A 234 -32.81 -1.27 5.64
CA PHE A 234 -31.77 -1.76 4.75
C PHE A 234 -31.16 -0.59 3.96
N TRP A 235 -30.01 -0.13 4.45
CA TRP A 235 -29.16 0.87 3.81
C TRP A 235 -28.64 0.38 2.47
N THR A 236 -29.39 0.65 1.41
CA THR A 236 -28.91 0.40 0.04
C THR A 236 -29.39 1.47 -0.89
N VAL A 237 -29.35 2.74 -0.49
CA VAL A 237 -29.08 3.71 -1.55
C VAL A 237 -27.68 3.36 -2.03
N ASP A 238 -27.46 3.18 -3.34
CA ASP A 238 -26.13 3.22 -3.91
C ASP A 238 -25.57 4.65 -3.70
N GLN A 239 -25.30 5.01 -2.43
CA GLN A 239 -24.55 6.20 -2.04
C GLN A 239 -23.07 5.87 -2.17
N ARG A 240 -22.65 5.13 -3.22
CA ARG A 240 -21.23 5.13 -3.55
C ARG A 240 -20.87 6.59 -3.74
N PRO A 241 -19.96 7.12 -2.91
CA PRO A 241 -19.54 8.48 -3.12
C PRO A 241 -18.99 8.54 -4.53
N THR A 242 -19.35 9.58 -5.27
CA THR A 242 -18.88 9.71 -6.66
C THR A 242 -17.36 9.72 -6.65
N ILE A 243 -16.71 8.81 -7.37
CA ILE A 243 -15.24 8.83 -7.45
C ILE A 243 -14.82 10.11 -8.17
N VAL A 244 -14.02 10.91 -7.50
CA VAL A 244 -13.52 12.18 -8.04
C VAL A 244 -12.21 11.93 -8.79
N GLN A 245 -11.30 11.19 -8.15
CA GLN A 245 -9.95 10.97 -8.65
C GLN A 245 -9.42 9.62 -8.17
N THR A 246 -8.64 8.95 -9.00
CA THR A 246 -7.97 7.70 -8.73
C THR A 246 -6.48 7.89 -8.94
N LEU A 247 -5.68 7.47 -7.97
CA LEU A 247 -4.23 7.46 -8.04
C LEU A 247 -3.74 6.01 -8.06
N TYR A 248 -2.96 5.67 -9.08
CA TYR A 248 -2.27 4.39 -9.19
C TYR A 248 -0.78 4.57 -8.88
N LEU A 249 -0.24 3.79 -7.96
CA LEU A 249 1.19 3.75 -7.66
C LEU A 249 1.76 2.42 -8.14
N ILE A 250 2.87 2.49 -8.88
CA ILE A 250 3.45 1.35 -9.57
C ILE A 250 4.95 1.35 -9.32
N ARG A 251 5.48 0.21 -8.88
CA ARG A 251 6.93 0.02 -8.81
C ARG A 251 7.46 -0.40 -10.18
N HIS A 252 8.65 0.07 -10.55
CA HIS A 252 9.34 -0.44 -11.74
C HIS A 252 9.46 -1.98 -11.77
N GLY A 253 9.66 -2.53 -12.97
CA GLY A 253 9.90 -3.96 -13.16
C GLY A 253 11.28 -4.46 -12.71
N GLN A 254 11.53 -5.74 -12.94
CA GLN A 254 12.77 -6.39 -12.54
C GLN A 254 14.00 -5.71 -13.15
N ARG A 255 14.96 -5.36 -12.27
CA ARG A 255 16.23 -4.75 -12.64
C ARG A 255 17.31 -5.79 -12.92
N LEU A 256 18.29 -5.43 -13.74
CA LEU A 256 19.40 -6.30 -14.11
C LEU A 256 20.23 -6.77 -12.90
N ASP A 257 20.47 -5.89 -11.93
CA ASP A 257 21.17 -6.20 -10.69
C ASP A 257 20.36 -7.06 -9.71
N ASN A 258 19.12 -7.43 -10.07
CA ASN A 258 18.30 -8.36 -9.30
C ASN A 258 18.44 -9.81 -9.77
N ILE A 259 19.12 -10.06 -10.90
CA ILE A 259 19.44 -11.41 -11.35
C ILE A 259 20.53 -12.00 -10.43
N GLU A 260 20.33 -13.25 -10.03
CA GLU A 260 21.30 -14.01 -9.24
C GLU A 260 22.63 -14.15 -10.02
N GLY A 261 23.76 -13.94 -9.34
CA GLY A 261 25.09 -13.96 -9.96
C GLY A 261 25.54 -12.63 -10.60
N ILE A 262 24.62 -11.68 -10.87
CA ILE A 262 24.96 -10.37 -11.42
C ILE A 262 25.21 -9.35 -10.31
N GLY A 263 24.18 -9.11 -9.49
CA GLY A 263 24.26 -8.21 -8.32
C GLY A 263 24.82 -6.82 -8.64
N SER A 264 25.57 -6.25 -7.69
CA SER A 264 26.12 -4.89 -7.77
C SER A 264 27.24 -4.73 -8.82
N ASP A 265 27.81 -5.83 -9.32
CA ASP A 265 28.88 -5.80 -10.32
C ASP A 265 28.35 -5.84 -11.77
N TRP A 266 27.04 -5.66 -11.97
CA TRP A 266 26.38 -5.70 -13.28
C TRP A 266 27.11 -4.90 -14.36
N LYS A 267 27.64 -3.72 -14.02
CA LYS A 267 28.36 -2.86 -14.97
C LYS A 267 29.72 -3.44 -15.36
N LYS A 268 30.48 -3.98 -14.41
CA LYS A 268 31.77 -4.64 -14.71
C LYS A 268 31.57 -5.88 -15.54
N GLN A 269 30.54 -6.67 -15.22
CA GLN A 269 30.21 -7.85 -16.00
C GLN A 269 29.75 -7.44 -17.41
N LEU A 270 29.11 -6.29 -17.59
CA LEU A 270 28.72 -5.81 -18.92
C LEU A 270 29.95 -5.52 -19.78
N ASP A 271 31.01 -5.00 -19.17
CA ASP A 271 32.27 -4.72 -19.85
C ASP A 271 33.05 -6.00 -20.18
N SER A 272 32.96 -7.06 -19.36
CA SER A 272 33.72 -8.32 -19.55
C SER A 272 32.95 -9.43 -20.28
N GLU A 273 31.61 -9.45 -20.19
CA GLU A 273 30.71 -10.51 -20.64
C GLU A 273 29.48 -9.92 -21.35
N LYS A 274 29.74 -8.96 -22.23
CA LYS A 274 28.73 -8.15 -22.91
C LYS A 274 27.61 -8.97 -23.55
N ASP A 275 27.95 -10.03 -24.27
CA ASP A 275 26.95 -10.84 -25.00
C ASP A 275 25.99 -11.58 -24.05
N LEU A 276 26.49 -12.07 -22.91
CA LEU A 276 25.67 -12.74 -21.89
C LEU A 276 24.70 -11.75 -21.23
N LEU A 277 25.16 -10.55 -20.90
CA LEU A 277 24.32 -9.52 -20.28
C LEU A 277 23.34 -8.88 -21.26
N LEU A 278 23.75 -8.64 -22.50
CA LEU A 278 22.84 -8.19 -23.56
C LEU A 278 21.73 -9.21 -23.81
N SER A 279 22.02 -10.52 -23.69
CA SER A 279 20.98 -11.55 -23.78
C SER A 279 19.90 -11.44 -22.69
N ASN A 280 20.16 -10.71 -21.60
CA ASN A 280 19.24 -10.46 -20.50
C ASN A 280 18.56 -9.08 -20.55
N ILE A 281 18.94 -8.21 -21.48
CA ILE A 281 18.34 -6.88 -21.69
C ILE A 281 17.46 -6.96 -22.96
N SER A 282 16.43 -6.11 -23.04
CA SER A 282 15.62 -5.98 -24.26
C SER A 282 16.47 -5.49 -25.43
N ASP A 283 16.08 -5.79 -26.67
CA ASP A 283 16.72 -5.29 -27.91
C ASP A 283 16.56 -3.77 -28.12
N GLN A 284 16.15 -3.02 -27.09
CA GLN A 284 16.18 -1.56 -27.13
C GLN A 284 17.63 -1.09 -27.15
N ASP A 285 17.96 -0.21 -28.10
CA ASP A 285 19.25 0.48 -28.23
C ASP A 285 19.49 1.46 -27.07
N LEU A 286 19.60 0.93 -25.85
CA LEU A 286 19.98 1.70 -24.67
C LEU A 286 21.49 1.97 -24.73
N PRO A 287 21.94 3.21 -24.48
CA PRO A 287 23.35 3.57 -24.48
C PRO A 287 24.02 3.08 -23.18
N LEU A 288 24.14 1.75 -23.04
CA LEU A 288 24.57 1.07 -21.81
C LEU A 288 25.96 1.53 -21.32
N SER A 289 26.86 1.93 -22.23
CA SER A 289 28.21 2.40 -21.92
C SER A 289 28.23 3.74 -21.16
N GLU A 290 27.19 4.57 -21.30
CA GLU A 290 27.10 5.88 -20.67
C GLU A 290 26.28 5.87 -19.37
N MET A 291 25.71 4.72 -18.99
CA MET A 291 24.81 4.62 -17.85
C MET A 291 25.56 4.65 -16.52
N SER A 292 25.03 5.39 -15.54
CA SER A 292 25.53 5.34 -14.16
C SER A 292 25.30 3.96 -13.54
N VAL A 293 26.18 3.57 -12.62
CA VAL A 293 26.01 2.36 -11.79
C VAL A 293 24.70 2.38 -10.98
N GLN A 294 24.11 3.56 -10.75
CA GLN A 294 22.83 3.75 -10.06
C GLN A 294 21.60 3.58 -10.97
N ASP A 295 21.75 3.76 -12.28
CA ASP A 295 20.66 3.74 -13.25
C ASP A 295 20.53 2.38 -13.91
N VAL A 296 20.35 1.32 -13.11
CA VAL A 296 20.30 -0.05 -13.61
C VAL A 296 19.07 -0.25 -14.52
N PRO A 297 19.23 -0.82 -15.74
CA PRO A 297 18.11 -1.04 -16.65
C PRO A 297 17.21 -2.22 -16.21
N LEU A 298 16.07 -2.36 -16.89
CA LEU A 298 15.21 -3.53 -16.75
C LEU A 298 15.83 -4.75 -17.45
N THR A 299 15.50 -5.95 -16.94
CA THR A 299 15.75 -7.22 -17.63
C THR A 299 14.69 -7.48 -18.69
N LYS A 300 14.89 -8.48 -19.56
CA LYS A 300 13.84 -9.02 -20.46
C LYS A 300 12.57 -9.38 -19.69
N HIS A 301 12.72 -9.98 -18.51
CA HIS A 301 11.58 -10.27 -17.63
C HIS A 301 10.94 -8.98 -17.09
N GLY A 302 11.71 -7.97 -16.69
CA GLY A 302 11.19 -6.67 -16.29
C GLY A 302 10.41 -5.95 -17.40
N PHE A 303 10.87 -6.04 -18.65
CA PHE A 303 10.13 -5.55 -19.82
C PHE A 303 8.84 -6.35 -20.07
N LYS A 304 8.88 -7.69 -19.92
CA LYS A 304 7.68 -8.53 -19.99
C LYS A 304 6.65 -8.11 -18.93
N GLN A 305 7.07 -7.91 -17.68
CA GLN A 305 6.20 -7.41 -16.62
C GLN A 305 5.56 -6.06 -16.99
N ALA A 306 6.36 -5.12 -17.52
CA ALA A 306 5.86 -3.81 -17.93
C ALA A 306 4.82 -3.90 -19.07
N LYS A 307 4.99 -4.84 -20.01
CA LYS A 307 4.04 -5.11 -21.09
C LYS A 307 2.73 -5.71 -20.57
N GLU A 308 2.81 -6.69 -19.68
CA GLU A 308 1.64 -7.30 -19.02
C GLU A 308 0.82 -6.25 -18.26
N LEU A 309 1.53 -5.34 -17.57
CA LEU A 309 0.91 -4.19 -16.92
C LEU A 309 0.23 -3.24 -17.91
N GLY A 310 0.83 -3.00 -19.08
CA GLY A 310 0.21 -2.20 -20.14
C GLY A 310 -1.06 -2.82 -20.70
N GLU A 311 -1.08 -4.13 -20.93
CA GLU A 311 -2.31 -4.84 -21.35
C GLU A 311 -3.41 -4.73 -20.28
N TRP A 312 -3.06 -4.80 -18.99
CA TRP A 312 -4.01 -4.58 -17.90
C TRP A 312 -4.54 -3.14 -17.86
N PHE A 313 -3.69 -2.13 -18.10
CA PHE A 313 -4.08 -0.73 -18.17
C PHE A 313 -4.87 -0.34 -19.43
N LYS A 314 -4.94 -1.21 -20.44
CA LYS A 314 -5.55 -0.92 -21.75
C LYS A 314 -7.00 -0.47 -21.66
N SER A 315 -7.77 -1.03 -20.72
CA SER A 315 -9.17 -0.66 -20.47
C SER A 315 -9.35 0.48 -19.46
N ILE A 316 -8.26 0.94 -18.84
CA ILE A 316 -8.26 2.00 -17.84
C ILE A 316 -7.87 3.32 -18.53
N PRO A 317 -8.71 4.37 -18.51
CA PRO A 317 -8.32 5.69 -18.97
C PRO A 317 -7.16 6.23 -18.12
N ILE A 318 -6.18 6.88 -18.76
CA ILE A 318 -5.06 7.51 -18.08
C ILE A 318 -5.04 8.97 -18.50
N ASP A 319 -5.41 9.85 -17.57
CA ASP A 319 -5.36 11.30 -17.84
C ASP A 319 -3.95 11.83 -17.71
N GLN A 320 -3.19 11.33 -16.73
CA GLN A 320 -1.80 11.71 -16.50
C GLN A 320 -0.98 10.50 -16.05
N ILE A 321 0.26 10.41 -16.54
CA ILE A 321 1.24 9.44 -16.07
C ILE A 321 2.58 10.13 -15.81
N TYR A 322 3.14 9.82 -14.65
CA TYR A 322 4.42 10.33 -14.19
C TYR A 322 5.35 9.17 -13.88
N SER A 323 6.64 9.34 -14.17
CA SER A 323 7.66 8.41 -13.71
C SER A 323 8.82 9.13 -13.07
N SER A 324 9.50 8.44 -12.15
CA SER A 324 10.88 8.79 -11.82
C SER A 324 11.76 8.83 -13.09
N PRO A 325 12.82 9.65 -13.11
CA PRO A 325 13.73 9.77 -14.25
C PRO A 325 14.67 8.58 -14.47
N PHE A 326 14.76 7.62 -13.53
CA PHE A 326 15.58 6.43 -13.76
C PHE A 326 15.03 5.59 -14.92
N GLN A 327 15.90 5.03 -15.76
CA GLN A 327 15.49 4.30 -16.95
C GLN A 327 14.54 3.14 -16.65
N ARG A 328 14.73 2.45 -15.52
CA ARG A 328 13.83 1.38 -15.07
C ARG A 328 12.37 1.82 -14.90
N THR A 329 12.13 3.01 -14.36
CA THR A 329 10.77 3.55 -14.16
C THR A 329 10.21 4.10 -15.46
N VAL A 330 11.03 4.78 -16.27
CA VAL A 330 10.63 5.30 -17.59
C VAL A 330 10.28 4.15 -18.55
N ALA A 331 11.09 3.09 -18.60
CA ALA A 331 10.83 1.90 -19.40
C ALA A 331 9.55 1.18 -18.95
N THR A 332 9.33 1.04 -17.64
CA THR A 332 8.08 0.46 -17.10
C THR A 332 6.87 1.30 -17.53
N ALA A 333 6.94 2.63 -17.41
CA ALA A 333 5.87 3.53 -17.83
C ALA A 333 5.63 3.52 -19.35
N ASN A 334 6.68 3.34 -20.17
CA ASN A 334 6.55 3.18 -21.61
C ASN A 334 5.84 1.88 -21.98
N GLY A 335 6.07 0.79 -21.23
CA GLY A 335 5.30 -0.45 -21.37
C GLY A 335 3.80 -0.25 -21.11
N ILE A 336 3.44 0.63 -20.16
CA ILE A 336 2.04 0.99 -19.89
C ILE A 336 1.40 1.75 -21.07
N LEU A 337 2.17 2.64 -21.70
CA LEU A 337 1.71 3.48 -22.82
C LEU A 337 1.78 2.77 -24.18
N GLU A 338 2.46 1.63 -24.27
CA GLU A 338 2.62 0.90 -25.52
C GLU A 338 1.26 0.44 -26.08
N GLY A 339 1.02 0.74 -27.36
CA GLY A 339 -0.24 0.40 -28.04
C GLY A 339 -1.41 1.31 -27.69
N ARG A 340 -1.23 2.34 -26.86
CA ARG A 340 -2.25 3.37 -26.61
C ARG A 340 -2.18 4.45 -27.69
N ASN A 341 -3.36 4.88 -28.15
CA ASN A 341 -3.53 5.92 -29.17
C ASN A 341 -4.41 7.08 -28.66
N ASP A 342 -4.50 7.26 -27.34
CA ASP A 342 -5.32 8.28 -26.68
C ASP A 342 -4.60 9.62 -26.47
N GLY A 343 -3.36 9.74 -26.96
CA GLY A 343 -2.56 10.97 -26.87
C GLY A 343 -1.95 11.20 -25.49
N THR A 344 -1.96 10.20 -24.61
CA THR A 344 -1.33 10.28 -23.29
C THR A 344 0.19 10.15 -23.41
N TYR A 345 0.92 11.10 -22.82
CA TYR A 345 2.38 11.13 -22.79
C TYR A 345 2.91 11.04 -21.36
N LEU A 346 4.14 10.53 -21.24
CA LEU A 346 4.85 10.37 -19.98
C LEU A 346 5.53 11.66 -19.53
N ASN A 347 5.17 12.11 -18.33
CA ASN A 347 5.83 13.20 -17.63
C ASN A 347 6.95 12.66 -16.74
N ILE A 348 8.20 13.03 -17.00
CA ILE A 348 9.34 12.60 -16.17
C ILE A 348 9.46 13.55 -14.98
N GLU A 349 9.24 13.04 -13.77
CA GLU A 349 9.23 13.80 -12.52
C GLU A 349 10.40 13.40 -11.60
N PRO A 350 11.47 14.21 -11.54
CA PRO A 350 12.61 13.99 -10.65
C PRO A 350 12.27 13.88 -9.17
N GLY A 351 11.22 14.54 -8.69
CA GLY A 351 10.79 14.42 -7.30
C GLY A 351 10.31 13.01 -6.90
N LEU A 352 10.09 12.12 -7.87
CA LEU A 352 9.76 10.70 -7.66
C LEU A 352 11.00 9.78 -7.65
N THR A 353 12.22 10.34 -7.65
CA THR A 353 13.47 9.56 -7.68
C THR A 353 13.70 8.69 -6.44
N GLU A 354 14.47 7.62 -6.60
CA GLU A 354 14.98 6.86 -5.46
C GLU A 354 16.01 7.70 -4.70
N PHE A 355 15.89 7.73 -3.37
CA PHE A 355 16.89 8.30 -2.48
C PHE A 355 17.66 7.18 -1.80
N TYR A 356 18.93 6.99 -2.19
CA TYR A 356 19.82 6.07 -1.48
C TYR A 356 20.14 6.61 -0.10
N LYS A 357 20.10 5.78 0.93
CA LYS A 357 20.39 6.18 2.32
C LYS A 357 21.90 6.06 2.63
N PRO A 358 22.52 7.05 3.29
CA PRO A 358 21.99 8.40 3.55
C PRO A 358 21.87 9.19 2.23
N CYS A 359 20.91 10.12 2.14
CA CYS A 359 20.54 10.93 0.96
C CYS A 359 21.65 11.85 0.38
N GLN A 360 22.92 11.47 0.49
CA GLN A 360 24.09 12.26 0.14
C GLN A 360 24.66 11.90 -1.23
N GLN A 361 23.97 11.04 -1.99
CA GLN A 361 24.49 10.58 -3.27
C GLN A 361 24.11 11.53 -4.40
N LYS A 362 25.08 11.81 -5.26
CA LYS A 362 24.86 12.44 -6.56
C LYS A 362 23.85 11.59 -7.35
N ILE A 363 22.83 12.25 -7.89
CA ILE A 363 21.74 11.55 -8.58
C ILE A 363 22.06 11.49 -10.08
N GLU A 364 22.36 10.29 -10.57
CA GLU A 364 22.94 10.09 -11.90
C GLU A 364 21.97 9.46 -12.91
N TYR A 365 20.76 10.01 -13.01
CA TYR A 365 19.83 9.70 -14.11
C TYR A 365 20.06 10.61 -15.33
N LEU A 366 19.58 10.15 -16.49
CA LEU A 366 19.58 10.89 -17.76
C LEU A 366 18.76 12.19 -17.67
N ASN A 367 19.21 13.25 -18.33
CA ASN A 367 18.38 14.44 -18.45
C ASN A 367 17.16 14.16 -19.35
N GLN A 368 16.13 15.00 -19.24
CA GLN A 368 14.86 14.82 -19.96
C GLN A 368 15.00 14.73 -21.48
N ASN A 369 15.95 15.48 -22.08
CA ASN A 369 16.17 15.44 -23.53
C ASN A 369 16.75 14.11 -23.98
N ASP A 370 17.66 13.52 -23.20
CA ASP A 370 18.24 12.22 -23.51
C ASP A 370 17.25 11.09 -23.22
N SER A 371 16.48 11.17 -22.14
CA SER A 371 15.37 10.25 -21.89
C SER A 371 14.33 10.27 -23.01
N TYR A 372 14.04 11.44 -23.60
CA TYR A 372 13.11 11.57 -24.73
C TYR A 372 13.59 10.82 -25.98
N LYS A 373 14.90 10.85 -26.26
CA LYS A 373 15.47 10.11 -27.42
C LYS A 373 15.32 8.60 -27.27
N LEU A 374 15.40 8.10 -26.04
CA LEU A 374 15.32 6.66 -25.75
C LEU A 374 13.89 6.16 -25.60
N PHE A 375 12.98 7.01 -25.14
CA PHE A 375 11.63 6.63 -24.77
C PHE A 375 10.60 7.49 -25.49
N LYS A 376 10.04 6.92 -26.57
CA LYS A 376 9.15 7.61 -27.54
C LYS A 376 7.92 8.27 -26.94
N PHE A 377 7.45 7.79 -25.77
CA PHE A 377 6.25 8.33 -25.12
C PHE A 377 6.55 9.44 -24.11
N SER A 378 7.82 9.75 -23.85
CA SER A 378 8.21 10.83 -22.93
C SER A 378 7.84 12.20 -23.50
N LYS A 379 7.44 13.13 -22.63
CA LYS A 379 7.14 14.52 -23.00
C LYS A 379 8.38 15.40 -22.84
N SER A 380 8.88 15.97 -23.92
CA SER A 380 10.09 16.81 -23.93
C SER A 380 9.92 18.16 -23.23
N ASN A 381 8.68 18.67 -23.11
CA ASN A 381 8.37 19.99 -22.56
C ASN A 381 7.56 19.93 -21.24
N TYR A 382 7.59 18.81 -20.52
CA TYR A 382 7.02 18.74 -19.17
C TYR A 382 7.83 19.63 -18.21
N SER A 383 7.15 20.41 -17.36
CA SER A 383 7.77 21.22 -16.31
C SER A 383 7.61 20.52 -14.96
N PRO A 384 8.66 19.86 -14.43
CA PRO A 384 8.57 19.11 -13.19
C PRO A 384 8.49 20.01 -11.96
N ALA A 385 8.02 19.43 -10.84
CA ALA A 385 8.07 20.08 -9.53
C ALA A 385 9.52 20.42 -9.15
N TYR A 386 10.44 19.51 -9.44
CA TYR A 386 11.88 19.72 -9.32
C TYR A 386 12.57 19.37 -10.64
N ASN A 387 13.34 20.29 -11.21
CA ASN A 387 14.32 19.89 -12.22
C ASN A 387 15.56 19.28 -11.54
N LYS A 388 16.41 18.57 -12.31
CA LYS A 388 17.60 17.88 -11.78
C LYS A 388 18.49 18.78 -10.91
N ARG A 389 18.77 20.00 -11.37
CA ARG A 389 19.62 20.96 -10.66
C ARG A 389 18.97 21.42 -9.36
N LEU A 390 17.68 21.76 -9.37
CA LEU A 390 16.96 22.17 -8.16
C LEU A 390 16.89 21.03 -7.15
N LEU A 391 16.62 19.80 -7.61
CA LEU A 391 16.61 18.62 -6.76
C LEU A 391 17.98 18.39 -6.10
N GLU A 392 19.05 18.45 -6.89
CA GLU A 392 20.42 18.35 -6.37
C GLU A 392 20.72 19.46 -5.36
N LEU A 393 20.29 20.71 -5.61
CA LEU A 393 20.47 21.81 -4.66
C LEU A 393 19.68 21.62 -3.36
N GLU A 394 18.44 21.14 -3.43
CA GLU A 394 17.63 20.87 -2.25
C GLU A 394 18.25 19.77 -1.37
N ILE A 395 18.83 18.75 -2.01
CA ILE A 395 19.40 17.60 -1.30
C ILE A 395 20.84 17.86 -0.85
N THR A 396 21.70 18.37 -1.74
CA THR A 396 23.15 18.53 -1.51
C THR A 396 23.55 19.92 -1.02
N GLY A 397 22.76 20.95 -1.29
CA GLY A 397 23.03 22.31 -0.81
C GLY A 397 22.96 22.44 0.72
N ARG A 398 22.47 21.40 1.40
CA ARG A 398 22.22 21.36 2.85
C ARG A 398 23.08 20.34 3.59
N THR A 399 23.96 19.60 2.90
CA THR A 399 24.59 18.36 3.42
C THR A 399 25.86 18.50 4.24
N SER A 400 26.40 19.69 4.50
CA SER A 400 27.72 19.75 5.17
C SER A 400 27.72 19.41 6.67
N LEU A 401 26.58 19.33 7.37
CA LEU A 401 26.56 19.10 8.84
C LEU A 401 25.33 18.35 9.40
N LYS A 402 24.47 17.77 8.55
CA LYS A 402 23.20 17.19 9.03
C LYS A 402 23.32 15.73 9.46
N ASN A 403 22.55 15.36 10.50
CA ASN A 403 22.43 13.96 10.88
C ASN A 403 21.58 13.18 9.85
N PRO A 404 21.70 11.84 9.77
CA PRO A 404 20.98 11.04 8.77
C PRO A 404 19.45 11.20 8.79
N LYS A 405 18.84 11.49 9.95
CA LYS A 405 17.39 11.66 10.07
C LYS A 405 16.91 12.95 9.42
N GLU A 406 17.65 14.03 9.60
CA GLU A 406 17.36 15.31 8.94
C GLU A 406 17.42 15.17 7.42
N LEU A 407 18.41 14.44 6.91
CA LEU A 407 18.54 14.17 5.47
C LEU A 407 17.38 13.31 4.94
N GLU A 408 16.95 12.31 5.71
CA GLU A 408 15.77 11.50 5.37
C GLU A 408 14.49 12.35 5.34
N ASN A 409 14.30 13.23 6.33
CA ASN A 409 13.15 14.14 6.37
C ASN A 409 13.13 15.10 5.16
N GLU A 410 14.30 15.55 4.69
CA GLU A 410 14.39 16.40 3.50
C GLU A 410 14.00 15.64 2.23
N CYS A 411 14.50 14.41 2.06
CA CYS A 411 14.07 13.52 0.98
C CYS A 411 12.57 13.25 1.02
N ASN A 412 12.02 13.01 2.21
CA ASN A 412 10.59 12.79 2.38
C ASN A 412 9.77 14.03 2.00
N SER A 413 10.26 15.21 2.37
CA SER A 413 9.63 16.49 2.01
C SER A 413 9.59 16.74 0.50
N VAL A 414 10.65 16.35 -0.22
CA VAL A 414 10.67 16.43 -1.69
C VAL A 414 9.55 15.57 -2.30
N VAL A 415 9.39 14.32 -1.85
CA VAL A 415 8.32 13.43 -2.34
C VAL A 415 6.95 14.00 -2.02
N GLU A 416 6.75 14.50 -0.80
CA GLU A 416 5.49 15.10 -0.38
C GLU A 416 5.13 16.32 -1.25
N GLN A 417 6.07 17.27 -1.41
CA GLN A 417 5.88 18.46 -2.22
C GLN A 417 5.60 18.11 -3.68
N THR A 418 6.28 17.09 -4.21
CA THR A 418 6.05 16.58 -5.57
C THR A 418 4.66 15.99 -5.72
N LEU A 419 4.22 15.16 -4.77
CA LEU A 419 2.88 14.57 -4.79
C LEU A 419 1.80 15.66 -4.73
N ARG A 420 1.95 16.63 -3.81
CA ARG A 420 1.06 17.79 -3.72
C ARG A 420 1.04 18.58 -5.02
N HIS A 421 2.20 18.83 -5.64
CA HIS A 421 2.28 19.53 -6.92
C HIS A 421 1.51 18.79 -8.03
N ILE A 422 1.70 17.47 -8.16
CA ILE A 422 1.00 16.65 -9.14
C ILE A 422 -0.52 16.71 -8.90
N LEU A 423 -0.99 16.49 -7.66
CA LEU A 423 -2.41 16.49 -7.35
C LEU A 423 -3.05 17.88 -7.56
N ASN A 424 -2.36 18.94 -7.16
CA ASN A 424 -2.86 20.31 -7.31
C ASN A 424 -2.89 20.81 -8.75
N THR A 425 -1.93 20.38 -9.58
CA THR A 425 -1.90 20.73 -11.01
C THR A 425 -2.95 19.94 -11.81
N ASN A 426 -3.37 18.78 -11.30
CA ASN A 426 -4.26 17.86 -11.99
C ASN A 426 -5.58 17.63 -11.25
N LYS A 427 -6.18 18.67 -10.65
CA LYS A 427 -7.43 18.56 -9.88
C LYS A 427 -8.61 17.96 -10.66
N ASN A 428 -8.59 18.09 -11.98
CA ASN A 428 -9.65 17.57 -12.86
C ASN A 428 -9.33 16.21 -13.48
N ALA A 429 -8.11 15.68 -13.28
CA ALA A 429 -7.76 14.36 -13.77
C ALA A 429 -8.49 13.30 -12.95
N LYS A 430 -9.12 12.33 -13.61
CA LYS A 430 -9.81 11.23 -12.96
C LYS A 430 -8.85 10.08 -12.64
N HIS A 431 -7.83 9.87 -13.45
CA HIS A 431 -6.87 8.77 -13.31
C HIS A 431 -5.44 9.28 -13.49
N ILE A 432 -4.68 9.24 -12.39
CA ILE A 432 -3.26 9.60 -12.35
C ILE A 432 -2.45 8.34 -12.06
N VAL A 433 -1.41 8.09 -12.84
CA VAL A 433 -0.50 6.95 -12.67
C VAL A 433 0.89 7.45 -12.30
N LEU A 434 1.47 6.93 -11.21
CA LEU A 434 2.83 7.22 -10.77
C LEU A 434 3.69 5.96 -10.81
N VAL A 435 4.80 5.99 -11.54
CA VAL A 435 5.77 4.90 -11.63
C VAL A 435 7.06 5.28 -10.91
N SER A 436 7.37 4.61 -9.80
CA SER A 436 8.47 4.98 -8.91
C SER A 436 9.16 3.75 -8.27
N HIS A 437 9.83 3.97 -7.14
CA HIS A 437 10.70 3.02 -6.44
C HIS A 437 10.09 2.60 -5.12
N LEU A 438 10.65 1.55 -4.52
CA LEU A 438 10.12 0.96 -3.29
C LEU A 438 9.94 1.97 -2.15
N GLY A 439 11.00 2.72 -1.82
CA GLY A 439 10.96 3.68 -0.71
C GLY A 439 10.02 4.84 -0.95
N VAL A 440 9.98 5.36 -2.18
CA VAL A 440 9.08 6.47 -2.55
C VAL A 440 7.62 6.04 -2.50
N ILE A 441 7.29 4.85 -3.04
CA ILE A 441 5.93 4.33 -2.98
C ILE A 441 5.51 4.11 -1.53
N ALA A 442 6.37 3.53 -0.70
CA ALA A 442 6.05 3.29 0.69
C ALA A 442 5.81 4.58 1.49
N LEU A 443 6.58 5.64 1.19
CA LEU A 443 6.32 6.97 1.73
C LEU A 443 5.00 7.56 1.23
N ILE A 444 4.66 7.40 -0.05
CA ILE A 444 3.37 7.88 -0.57
C ILE A 444 2.20 7.13 0.11
N HIS A 445 2.33 5.82 0.36
CA HIS A 445 1.36 5.10 1.20
C HIS A 445 1.22 5.78 2.57
N GLU A 446 2.33 6.04 3.26
CA GLU A 446 2.30 6.70 4.58
C GLU A 446 1.65 8.09 4.53
N LEU A 447 1.97 8.89 3.51
CA LEU A 447 1.39 10.22 3.33
C LEU A 447 -0.13 10.16 3.11
N LEU A 448 -0.62 9.19 2.33
CA LEU A 448 -2.04 9.08 2.00
C LEU A 448 -2.87 8.37 3.08
N THR A 449 -2.35 7.30 3.69
CA THR A 449 -3.11 6.43 4.61
C THR A 449 -2.61 6.43 6.04
N GLY A 450 -1.42 6.99 6.30
CA GLY A 450 -0.74 6.87 7.59
C GLY A 450 0.01 5.55 7.78
N GLU A 451 0.09 4.69 6.77
CA GLU A 451 0.79 3.40 6.85
C GLU A 451 1.93 3.30 5.82
N TRP A 452 3.14 2.97 6.27
CA TRP A 452 4.26 2.65 5.39
C TRP A 452 4.11 1.25 4.79
N VAL A 453 3.95 1.14 3.47
CA VAL A 453 3.72 -0.14 2.79
C VAL A 453 4.71 -0.35 1.65
N SER A 454 5.55 -1.39 1.77
CA SER A 454 6.47 -1.79 0.69
C SER A 454 5.76 -2.70 -0.33
N VAL A 455 6.04 -2.51 -1.62
CA VAL A 455 5.33 -3.19 -2.72
C VAL A 455 6.29 -3.94 -3.65
N GLY A 456 5.78 -4.99 -4.30
CA GLY A 456 6.56 -5.80 -5.24
C GLY A 456 6.83 -5.09 -6.58
N GLN A 457 7.78 -5.61 -7.36
CA GLN A 457 8.07 -5.11 -8.72
C GLN A 457 6.83 -5.18 -9.61
N THR A 458 6.58 -4.13 -10.38
CA THR A 458 5.42 -4.02 -11.30
C THR A 458 4.06 -4.26 -10.64
N THR A 459 3.97 -4.20 -9.31
CA THR A 459 2.68 -4.30 -8.61
C THR A 459 1.99 -2.93 -8.56
N VAL A 460 0.66 -2.94 -8.44
CA VAL A 460 -0.18 -1.74 -8.47
C VAL A 460 -0.83 -1.52 -7.11
N SER A 461 -0.70 -0.32 -6.56
CA SER A 461 -1.56 0.16 -5.47
C SER A 461 -2.54 1.19 -6.01
N LYS A 462 -3.82 1.06 -5.65
CA LYS A 462 -4.89 1.96 -6.09
C LYS A 462 -5.46 2.72 -4.91
N PHE A 463 -5.50 4.03 -5.05
CA PHE A 463 -6.11 4.95 -4.10
C PHE A 463 -7.24 5.71 -4.77
N VAL A 464 -8.31 5.94 -4.05
CA VAL A 464 -9.52 6.59 -4.58
C VAL A 464 -9.90 7.76 -3.68
N GLN A 465 -10.08 8.92 -4.30
CA GLN A 465 -10.74 10.06 -3.71
C GLN A 465 -12.23 10.01 -4.04
N TYR A 466 -13.03 10.14 -3.00
CA TYR A 466 -14.47 10.09 -3.03
C TYR A 466 -15.06 11.50 -2.91
N ALA A 467 -16.14 11.78 -3.63
CA ALA A 467 -16.92 13.00 -3.48
C ALA A 467 -17.72 12.87 -2.18
N GLU A 468 -17.19 13.41 -1.10
CA GLU A 468 -17.90 13.38 0.19
C GLU A 468 -19.07 14.37 0.17
N LYS A 469 -20.23 13.95 0.69
CA LYS A 469 -21.36 14.83 0.99
C LYS A 469 -21.13 15.69 2.25
N ASP A 470 -20.21 15.26 3.11
CA ASP A 470 -19.94 15.85 4.44
C ASP A 470 -18.75 16.81 4.46
N SER A 471 -18.59 17.56 3.37
CA SER A 471 -17.55 18.57 3.14
C SER A 471 -17.59 19.79 4.07
N GLN A 472 -18.08 19.62 5.31
CA GLN A 472 -18.06 20.67 6.33
C GLN A 472 -16.98 20.49 7.40
N ASN A 473 -16.30 19.34 7.51
CA ASN A 473 -15.32 19.13 8.60
C ASN A 473 -13.89 18.74 8.22
N VAL A 474 -13.55 18.65 6.93
CA VAL A 474 -12.15 18.51 6.54
C VAL A 474 -11.61 19.88 6.17
N ASN A 475 -11.22 20.66 7.18
CA ASN A 475 -10.21 21.75 7.07
C ASN A 475 -8.83 21.20 6.63
N GLY A 476 -8.80 20.05 5.94
CA GLY A 476 -7.76 19.06 6.00
C GLY A 476 -7.09 18.79 4.66
N ASP A 477 -5.78 18.67 4.80
CA ASP A 477 -4.79 18.17 3.87
C ASP A 477 -5.34 17.34 2.68
N GLU A 478 -5.05 17.77 1.46
CA GLU A 478 -5.43 17.08 0.22
C GLU A 478 -4.95 15.62 0.15
N LEU A 479 -3.84 15.28 0.82
CA LEU A 479 -3.31 13.91 0.83
C LEU A 479 -4.21 12.96 1.63
N LYS A 480 -4.94 13.47 2.63
CA LYS A 480 -5.82 12.68 3.50
C LYS A 480 -7.20 12.41 2.90
N ARG A 481 -7.44 12.84 1.66
CA ARG A 481 -8.71 12.64 0.93
C ARG A 481 -8.76 11.30 0.18
N PHE A 482 -7.64 10.60 0.11
CA PHE A 482 -7.52 9.33 -0.60
C PHE A 482 -7.72 8.15 0.35
N ARG A 483 -8.44 7.13 -0.13
CA ARG A 483 -8.60 5.85 0.54
C ARG A 483 -7.91 4.76 -0.28
N LEU A 484 -7.17 3.87 0.38
CA LEU A 484 -6.54 2.73 -0.28
C LEU A 484 -7.59 1.67 -0.61
N GLU A 485 -7.77 1.35 -1.90
CA GLU A 485 -8.63 0.26 -2.34
C GLU A 485 -7.91 -1.09 -2.28
N TYR A 486 -6.68 -1.11 -2.79
CA TYR A 486 -5.78 -2.27 -2.70
C TYR A 486 -4.33 -1.83 -2.85
N SER A 487 -3.43 -2.64 -2.28
CA SER A 487 -1.98 -2.47 -2.39
C SER A 487 -1.34 -3.74 -2.91
N SER A 488 -0.28 -3.59 -3.72
CA SER A 488 0.47 -4.69 -4.32
C SER A 488 -0.36 -5.64 -5.18
N GLY A 489 -1.34 -5.12 -5.92
CA GLY A 489 -2.09 -5.89 -6.90
C GLY A 489 -1.16 -6.44 -7.98
N MET A 490 -1.26 -7.73 -8.27
CA MET A 490 -0.36 -8.44 -9.18
C MET A 490 -1.07 -9.40 -10.13
N SER A 491 -2.41 -9.41 -10.19
CA SER A 491 -3.21 -10.28 -11.07
C SER A 491 -2.86 -10.16 -12.54
N HIS A 492 -2.26 -9.05 -12.96
CA HIS A 492 -1.81 -8.83 -14.32
C HIS A 492 -0.52 -9.57 -14.68
N LEU A 493 0.26 -10.01 -13.70
CA LEU A 493 1.54 -10.66 -13.93
C LEU A 493 1.37 -12.16 -14.19
N SER A 494 2.00 -12.68 -15.24
CA SER A 494 1.98 -14.14 -15.49
C SER A 494 2.90 -14.92 -14.55
N GLU A 495 3.91 -14.26 -13.99
CA GLU A 495 4.90 -14.82 -13.09
C GLU A 495 4.91 -14.02 -11.78
N HIS A 496 4.60 -14.70 -10.67
CA HIS A 496 4.58 -14.10 -9.32
C HIS A 496 5.86 -14.36 -8.53
N ASP A 497 6.73 -15.22 -9.05
CA ASP A 497 8.03 -15.50 -8.44
C ASP A 497 8.93 -14.26 -8.59
N TYR A 498 9.73 -13.97 -7.57
CA TYR A 498 10.75 -12.90 -7.60
C TYR A 498 10.26 -11.45 -7.60
N LEU A 499 9.07 -11.16 -7.06
CA LEU A 499 8.58 -9.77 -6.91
C LEU A 499 9.35 -8.90 -5.89
N ARG A 500 10.47 -9.40 -5.32
CA ARG A 500 11.32 -8.81 -4.26
C ARG A 500 10.66 -7.64 -3.52
N PRO A 501 9.72 -7.88 -2.58
CA PRO A 501 9.34 -6.86 -1.62
C PRO A 501 10.50 -6.71 -0.64
N HIS A 502 11.48 -5.85 -0.95
CA HIS A 502 12.61 -5.64 -0.02
C HIS A 502 12.11 -5.23 1.37
#